data_AF-V5TY56-F1
#
_entry.id   AF-V5TY56-F1
#
_cell.length_a   1.000
_cell.length_b   1.000
_cell.length_c   1.000
_cell.angle_alpha   90.00
_cell.angle_beta   90.00
_cell.angle_gamma   90.00
#
_symmetry.space_group_name_H-M   'P 1'
#
loop_
_entity.id
_entity.type
_entity.pdbx_description
1 polymer ?
#
loop_
_entity_poly.entity_id
_entity_poly.type
_entity_poly.pdbx_seq_one_letter_code
_entity_poly.pdbx_strand_id
1 'polypeptide(L)'
;MAGNVSRPDALRGDAFFAAAGETFGWHTPLLDGTEVSIAYDDGNIDRPYIAHAFHDAEHADIVSRDNRSQNILRTAAHNELRLEDLRGQEHVALSTPFGASSLNQGHITDEQSQQRGAGFELRTDEYGVIRVAKGLFVTADGQTKAAGEVLEREAAQREIEICLNQIQQLADAAAQAQALEADIASQIAMFNERLKPLNQMVHFHGPQGTAFTSGEHLQMTASKNVVMNAGGSLSMGAMGNMTLNAGEKIGLFARTGKLNVISGEGPVQFQAQNGAMSLSAQQKISLVSTGDMLFAGKKKVTLIGGGSYLKIEQGKIEYGTTATYLRKVERTFVAGSASQPLTFPEIHPVIQSTICIPCLLKAIQANDAIIEGL
;
A
#
# COMPACT_ATOMS: atom_id res chain seq x y z
N MET A 1 -19.67 30.21 56.42
CA MET A 1 -18.68 29.61 57.33
C MET A 1 -17.94 28.56 56.54
N ALA A 2 -16.64 28.74 56.28
CA ALA A 2 -15.80 27.67 55.74
C ALA A 2 -15.65 26.61 56.84
N GLY A 3 -16.16 25.41 56.60
CA GLY A 3 -16.14 24.30 57.56
C GLY A 3 -15.25 23.19 57.02
N ASN A 4 -14.21 22.84 57.78
CA ASN A 4 -13.36 21.70 57.47
C ASN A 4 -14.12 20.42 57.84
N VAL A 5 -14.57 19.63 56.86
CA VAL A 5 -15.46 18.48 57.09
C VAL A 5 -14.62 17.22 57.37
N SER A 6 -14.50 16.87 58.65
CA SER A 6 -14.13 15.53 59.08
C SER A 6 -15.37 14.63 59.04
N ARG A 7 -15.28 13.49 58.35
CA ARG A 7 -16.38 12.60 57.97
C ARG A 7 -17.34 12.23 59.12
N PRO A 8 -18.65 12.42 58.91
CA PRO A 8 -19.67 11.47 59.31
C PRO A 8 -20.52 11.03 58.09
N ASP A 9 -21.06 9.83 58.17
CA ASP A 9 -21.89 9.23 57.13
C ASP A 9 -23.07 10.13 56.70
N ALA A 10 -23.25 10.25 55.38
CA ALA A 10 -24.42 10.80 54.66
C ALA A 10 -24.41 12.30 54.23
N LEU A 11 -23.29 12.83 53.76
CA LEU A 11 -23.36 13.83 52.68
C LEU A 11 -23.49 13.09 51.34
N ARG A 12 -24.50 13.42 50.52
CA ARG A 12 -24.55 13.06 49.08
C ARG A 12 -23.46 13.84 48.30
N GLY A 13 -22.22 13.86 48.79
CA GLY A 13 -21.31 15.00 48.64
C GLY A 13 -19.95 14.71 48.00
N ASP A 14 -19.78 13.57 47.33
CA ASP A 14 -18.47 13.23 46.76
C ASP A 14 -18.22 13.89 45.38
N ALA A 15 -19.23 14.56 44.80
CA ALA A 15 -19.14 15.21 43.51
C ALA A 15 -20.07 16.43 43.40
N PHE A 16 -19.70 17.38 42.55
CA PHE A 16 -20.63 18.41 42.07
C PHE A 16 -21.48 17.83 40.92
N PHE A 17 -22.80 17.99 40.97
CA PHE A 17 -23.74 17.41 40.00
C PHE A 17 -24.47 18.50 39.22
N ALA A 18 -24.26 18.56 37.89
CA ALA A 18 -25.09 19.39 37.02
C ALA A 18 -26.38 18.67 36.57
N ALA A 19 -26.38 17.33 36.59
CA ALA A 19 -27.53 16.46 36.31
C ALA A 19 -27.32 15.11 37.02
N ALA A 20 -28.40 14.49 37.51
CA ALA A 20 -28.36 13.20 38.22
C ALA A 20 -29.52 12.29 37.81
N GLY A 21 -29.21 11.00 37.63
CA GLY A 21 -30.13 9.91 37.28
C GLY A 21 -29.48 8.56 37.56
N GLU A 22 -30.27 7.48 37.57
CA GLU A 22 -29.79 6.15 37.93
C GLU A 22 -28.70 5.61 36.97
N THR A 23 -28.79 5.97 35.69
CA THR A 23 -27.86 5.54 34.64
C THR A 23 -27.27 6.71 33.83
N PHE A 24 -27.46 7.95 34.28
CA PHE A 24 -26.99 9.15 33.58
C PHE A 24 -26.72 10.29 34.57
N GLY A 25 -25.84 11.21 34.20
CA GLY A 25 -25.52 12.39 35.01
C GLY A 25 -24.19 13.01 34.60
N TRP A 26 -23.86 14.14 35.21
CA TRP A 26 -22.56 14.79 35.07
C TRP A 26 -21.87 14.77 36.43
N HIS A 27 -20.81 13.96 36.54
CA HIS A 27 -20.14 13.67 37.81
C HIS A 27 -18.68 14.11 37.75
N THR A 28 -18.35 15.17 38.48
CA THR A 28 -16.96 15.62 38.68
C THR A 28 -16.62 15.50 40.16
N PRO A 29 -15.85 14.47 40.56
CA PRO A 29 -15.52 14.26 41.96
C PRO A 29 -14.68 15.43 42.48
N LEU A 30 -14.94 15.83 43.72
CA LEU A 30 -14.13 16.84 44.39
C LEU A 30 -12.85 16.18 44.92
N LEU A 31 -11.74 16.89 44.86
CA LEU A 31 -10.48 16.44 45.45
C LEU A 31 -10.46 16.78 46.94
N ASP A 32 -9.66 16.04 47.71
CA ASP A 32 -9.44 16.36 49.12
C ASP A 32 -8.89 17.79 49.26
N GLY A 33 -9.39 18.53 50.26
CA GLY A 33 -9.09 19.94 50.45
C GLY A 33 -9.87 20.92 49.54
N THR A 34 -10.74 20.46 48.64
CA THR A 34 -11.55 21.38 47.81
C THR A 34 -12.55 22.14 48.68
N GLU A 35 -12.46 23.47 48.69
CA GLU A 35 -13.43 24.31 49.38
C GLU A 35 -14.76 24.39 48.60
N VAL A 36 -15.86 24.25 49.32
CA VAL A 36 -17.21 24.26 48.75
C VAL A 36 -18.17 25.14 49.54
N SER A 37 -19.13 25.72 48.83
CA SER A 37 -20.33 26.30 49.41
C SER A 37 -21.35 25.20 49.69
N ILE A 38 -21.83 25.12 50.93
CA ILE A 38 -22.99 24.30 51.29
C ILE A 38 -24.24 25.18 51.30
N ALA A 39 -25.25 24.77 50.54
CA ALA A 39 -26.61 25.30 50.60
C ALA A 39 -27.57 24.25 51.16
N TYR A 40 -28.79 24.68 51.46
CA TYR A 40 -29.77 23.86 52.14
C TYR A 40 -31.08 23.89 51.35
N ASP A 41 -31.61 22.72 51.04
CA ASP A 41 -32.89 22.57 50.33
C ASP A 41 -34.00 23.27 51.13
N ASP A 42 -34.63 24.30 50.53
CA ASP A 42 -35.64 25.16 51.18
C ASP A 42 -35.20 25.75 52.55
N GLY A 43 -33.89 25.97 52.72
CA GLY A 43 -33.33 26.44 54.00
C GLY A 43 -33.34 25.40 55.12
N ASN A 44 -33.69 24.14 54.84
CA ASN A 44 -33.68 23.06 55.80
C ASN A 44 -32.25 22.58 56.09
N ILE A 45 -31.76 22.88 57.30
CA ILE A 45 -30.39 22.54 57.74
C ILE A 45 -30.09 21.03 57.69
N ASP A 46 -31.13 20.18 57.77
CA ASP A 46 -30.99 18.73 57.71
C ASP A 46 -30.88 18.20 56.27
N ARG A 47 -30.96 19.08 55.26
CA ARG A 47 -30.82 18.75 53.83
C ARG A 47 -29.73 19.57 53.14
N PRO A 48 -28.46 19.45 53.57
CA PRO A 48 -27.36 20.14 52.93
C PRO A 48 -27.08 19.56 51.53
N TYR A 49 -26.67 20.42 50.60
CA TYR A 49 -26.10 20.05 49.31
C TYR A 49 -24.97 21.01 48.92
N ILE A 50 -24.07 20.55 48.05
CA ILE A 50 -22.95 21.35 47.54
C ILE A 50 -23.48 22.27 46.44
N ALA A 51 -23.38 23.58 46.63
CA ALA A 51 -23.87 24.59 45.69
C ALA A 51 -22.85 24.96 44.61
N HIS A 52 -21.56 25.03 44.95
CA HIS A 52 -20.44 25.19 44.03
C HIS A 52 -19.10 24.97 44.76
N ALA A 53 -18.03 24.73 44.01
CA ALA A 53 -16.65 24.72 44.50
C ALA A 53 -16.00 26.11 44.33
N PHE A 54 -14.93 26.38 45.07
CA PHE A 54 -14.15 27.61 44.98
C PHE A 54 -12.75 27.35 44.42
N HIS A 55 -12.23 28.38 43.75
CA HIS A 55 -10.81 28.55 43.48
C HIS A 55 -10.19 29.39 44.60
N ASP A 56 -8.95 29.08 44.96
CA ASP A 56 -8.18 29.78 45.98
C ASP A 56 -6.83 30.26 45.42
N ALA A 57 -5.97 30.83 46.26
CA ALA A 57 -4.67 31.35 45.84
C ALA A 57 -3.67 30.25 45.42
N GLU A 58 -3.83 29.02 45.91
CA GLU A 58 -3.04 27.85 45.56
C GLU A 58 -3.64 27.12 44.33
N HIS A 59 -4.95 27.27 44.09
CA HIS A 59 -5.73 26.63 43.02
C HIS A 59 -6.51 27.65 42.17
N ALA A 60 -5.78 28.52 41.48
CA ALA A 60 -6.36 29.61 40.68
C ALA A 60 -7.18 29.12 39.46
N ASP A 61 -8.04 30.01 38.95
CA ASP A 61 -8.82 29.78 37.73
C ASP A 61 -7.92 29.46 36.54
N ILE A 62 -8.26 28.40 35.80
CA ILE A 62 -7.57 28.01 34.55
C ILE A 62 -7.88 28.98 33.39
N VAL A 63 -9.00 29.70 33.48
CA VAL A 63 -9.35 30.81 32.57
C VAL A 63 -9.14 32.11 33.34
N SER A 64 -8.17 32.87 32.88
CA SER A 64 -7.72 34.14 33.45
C SER A 64 -8.00 35.30 32.50
N ARG A 65 -7.54 36.50 32.87
CA ARG A 65 -7.62 37.68 32.00
C ARG A 65 -6.87 37.48 30.67
N ASP A 66 -5.76 36.75 30.69
CA ASP A 66 -4.85 36.62 29.56
C ASP A 66 -5.37 35.63 28.50
N ASN A 67 -6.24 34.70 28.90
CA ASN A 67 -6.88 33.71 28.04
C ASN A 67 -8.42 33.71 28.15
N ARG A 68 -9.00 34.89 28.39
CA ARG A 68 -10.44 35.10 28.65
C ARG A 68 -11.42 34.65 27.56
N SER A 69 -10.92 34.36 26.35
CA SER A 69 -11.72 33.85 25.23
C SER A 69 -11.73 32.31 25.18
N GLN A 70 -11.03 31.65 26.09
CA GLN A 70 -11.01 30.20 26.22
C GLN A 70 -12.09 29.71 27.18
N ASN A 71 -12.76 28.64 26.79
CA ASN A 71 -13.63 27.85 27.63
C ASN A 71 -12.93 26.50 27.84
N ILE A 72 -12.56 26.19 29.09
CA ILE A 72 -11.73 25.02 29.40
C ILE A 72 -12.46 24.12 30.39
N LEU A 73 -12.55 22.84 30.05
CA LEU A 73 -12.94 21.77 30.96
C LEU A 73 -11.73 20.87 31.16
N ARG A 74 -11.11 20.95 32.33
CA ARG A 74 -9.89 20.21 32.66
C ARG A 74 -10.07 19.35 33.91
N THR A 75 -9.70 18.09 33.81
CA THR A 75 -9.65 17.16 34.95
C THR A 75 -8.33 17.28 35.72
N ALA A 76 -8.26 16.76 36.95
CA ALA A 76 -7.04 16.76 37.76
C ALA A 76 -5.83 16.10 37.07
N ALA A 77 -6.09 15.10 36.22
CA ALA A 77 -5.07 14.42 35.42
C ALA A 77 -4.79 15.14 34.08
N HIS A 78 -5.21 16.40 33.93
CA HIS A 78 -5.02 17.23 32.72
C HIS A 78 -5.65 16.69 31.43
N ASN A 79 -6.67 15.81 31.52
CA ASN A 79 -7.56 15.61 30.37
C ASN A 79 -8.36 16.89 30.15
N GLU A 80 -8.32 17.44 28.95
CA GLU A 80 -8.82 18.77 28.64
C GLU A 80 -9.69 18.78 27.39
N LEU A 81 -10.86 19.44 27.49
CA LEU A 81 -11.61 19.97 26.36
C LEU A 81 -11.49 21.49 26.40
N ARG A 82 -10.94 22.09 25.35
CA ARG A 82 -10.77 23.54 25.20
C ARG A 82 -11.50 24.05 23.96
N LEU A 83 -12.29 25.10 24.13
CA LEU A 83 -12.99 25.84 23.06
C LEU A 83 -12.49 27.29 23.07
N GLU A 84 -11.81 27.71 22.01
CA GLU A 84 -11.31 29.08 21.84
C GLU A 84 -12.28 29.88 20.97
N ASP A 85 -12.79 31.00 21.50
CA ASP A 85 -13.73 31.90 20.82
C ASP A 85 -13.06 33.19 20.29
N LEU A 86 -11.72 33.29 20.37
CA LEU A 86 -11.01 34.41 19.76
C LEU A 86 -11.27 34.45 18.25
N ARG A 87 -11.92 35.52 17.80
CA ARG A 87 -12.32 35.72 16.40
C ARG A 87 -11.14 35.57 15.43
N GLY A 88 -11.31 34.70 14.43
CA GLY A 88 -10.29 34.38 13.43
C GLY A 88 -9.20 33.40 13.91
N GLN A 89 -9.27 32.96 15.16
CA GLN A 89 -8.38 31.96 15.78
C GLN A 89 -9.19 30.89 16.53
N GLU A 90 -10.44 30.69 16.12
CA GLU A 90 -11.34 29.74 16.75
C GLU A 90 -10.79 28.32 16.61
N HIS A 91 -10.80 27.57 17.71
CA HIS A 91 -10.40 26.17 17.71
C HIS A 91 -11.06 25.35 18.81
N VAL A 92 -11.11 24.04 18.56
CA VAL A 92 -11.51 23.02 19.53
C VAL A 92 -10.33 22.06 19.72
N ALA A 93 -9.93 21.83 20.96
CA ALA A 93 -8.90 20.87 21.33
C ALA A 93 -9.44 19.89 22.38
N LEU A 94 -9.29 18.60 22.12
CA LEU A 94 -9.53 17.52 23.07
C LEU A 94 -8.21 16.79 23.28
N SER A 95 -7.66 16.81 24.49
CA SER A 95 -6.33 16.27 24.77
C SER A 95 -6.28 15.46 26.06
N THR A 96 -5.36 14.50 26.08
CA THR A 96 -4.94 13.78 27.28
C THR A 96 -3.41 13.75 27.34
N PRO A 97 -2.78 13.88 28.52
CA PRO A 97 -1.32 13.78 28.63
C PRO A 97 -0.76 12.42 28.22
N PHE A 98 -1.56 11.35 28.35
CA PHE A 98 -1.10 9.99 28.03
C PHE A 98 -0.85 9.84 26.52
N GLY A 99 0.41 9.55 26.16
CA GLY A 99 0.86 9.53 24.77
C GLY A 99 0.68 10.87 24.06
N ALA A 100 0.54 11.96 24.82
CA ALA A 100 0.11 13.27 24.35
C ALA A 100 -1.09 13.19 23.38
N SER A 101 -2.03 12.26 23.57
CA SER A 101 -3.06 11.99 22.55
C SER A 101 -4.04 13.15 22.41
N SER A 102 -4.33 13.61 21.19
CA SER A 102 -5.23 14.74 20.98
C SER A 102 -5.97 14.76 19.63
N LEU A 103 -7.15 15.38 19.63
CA LEU A 103 -7.90 15.82 18.46
C LEU A 103 -8.00 17.35 18.48
N ASN A 104 -7.45 18.01 17.47
CA ASN A 104 -7.44 19.47 17.33
C ASN A 104 -8.16 19.89 16.04
N GLN A 105 -8.97 20.94 16.09
CA GLN A 105 -9.73 21.45 14.94
C GLN A 105 -9.73 22.99 14.91
N GLY A 106 -9.61 23.61 13.74
CA GLY A 106 -9.60 25.08 13.56
C GLY A 106 -8.19 25.67 13.52
N HIS A 107 -7.96 26.74 14.29
CA HIS A 107 -6.65 27.37 14.47
C HIS A 107 -5.80 26.61 15.49
N ILE A 108 -4.99 25.69 15.00
CA ILE A 108 -4.28 24.72 15.84
C ILE A 108 -3.04 25.38 16.46
N THR A 109 -2.97 25.42 17.79
CA THR A 109 -1.87 26.05 18.56
C THR A 109 -0.97 25.05 19.27
N ASP A 110 0.24 25.47 19.61
CA ASP A 110 1.15 24.75 20.53
C ASP A 110 0.87 25.12 22.01
N GLU A 111 1.70 24.61 22.92
CA GLU A 111 1.60 24.90 24.36
C GLU A 111 1.81 26.38 24.71
N GLN A 112 2.45 27.15 23.84
CA GLN A 112 2.72 28.59 23.99
C GLN A 112 1.64 29.45 23.31
N SER A 113 0.53 28.83 22.91
CA SER A 113 -0.55 29.45 22.14
C SER A 113 -0.09 30.04 20.79
N GLN A 114 1.04 29.58 20.25
CA GLN A 114 1.48 29.97 18.91
C GLN A 114 0.84 29.05 17.87
N GLN A 115 0.46 29.62 16.73
CA GLN A 115 -0.11 28.82 15.65
C GLN A 115 0.93 27.84 15.12
N ARG A 116 0.57 26.56 15.10
CA ARG A 116 1.36 25.49 14.47
C ARG A 116 0.66 24.83 13.29
N GLY A 117 -0.64 25.10 13.10
CA GLY A 117 -1.40 24.58 11.96
C GLY A 117 -2.78 25.19 11.80
N ALA A 118 -3.47 24.76 10.74
CA ALA A 118 -4.89 25.07 10.51
C ALA A 118 -5.56 23.84 9.87
N GLY A 119 -6.80 23.55 10.27
CA GLY A 119 -7.55 22.39 9.76
C GLY A 119 -7.91 21.43 10.89
N PHE A 120 -7.56 20.15 10.77
CA PHE A 120 -7.70 19.19 11.86
C PHE A 120 -6.42 18.36 12.02
N GLU A 121 -6.17 17.91 13.24
CA GLU A 121 -5.11 16.97 13.55
C GLU A 121 -5.62 15.93 14.54
N LEU A 122 -5.39 14.66 14.23
CA LEU A 122 -5.49 13.55 15.17
C LEU A 122 -4.07 13.00 15.39
N ARG A 123 -3.58 13.03 16.64
CA ARG A 123 -2.23 12.58 16.97
C ARG A 123 -2.17 11.80 18.28
N THR A 124 -1.16 10.94 18.39
CA THR A 124 -0.77 10.20 19.60
C THR A 124 0.64 9.64 19.43
N ASP A 125 1.39 9.54 20.52
CA ASP A 125 2.66 8.79 20.58
C ASP A 125 2.43 7.28 20.75
N GLU A 126 1.18 6.87 20.98
CA GLU A 126 0.75 5.49 21.15
C GLU A 126 0.16 4.92 19.84
N TYR A 127 -0.54 3.79 19.93
CA TYR A 127 -1.20 3.19 18.76
C TYR A 127 -2.43 3.99 18.29
N GLY A 128 -2.47 4.30 17.00
CA GLY A 128 -3.64 4.87 16.32
C GLY A 128 -4.41 3.82 15.51
N VAL A 129 -5.74 3.78 15.64
CA VAL A 129 -6.61 2.91 14.82
C VAL A 129 -7.81 3.72 14.32
N ILE A 130 -7.97 3.78 12.99
CA ILE A 130 -9.21 4.21 12.34
C ILE A 130 -9.94 2.95 11.85
N ARG A 131 -11.02 2.58 12.54
CA ARG A 131 -11.81 1.37 12.23
C ARG A 131 -13.20 1.73 11.74
N VAL A 132 -13.54 1.26 10.55
CA VAL A 132 -14.87 1.46 9.93
C VAL A 132 -15.43 0.14 9.42
N ALA A 133 -16.73 -0.09 9.60
CA ALA A 133 -17.39 -1.33 9.18
C ALA A 133 -17.95 -1.26 7.74
N LYS A 134 -18.27 -0.04 7.27
CA LYS A 134 -18.87 0.18 5.95
C LYS A 134 -17.82 0.46 4.87
N GLY A 135 -16.78 1.24 5.17
CA GLY A 135 -15.72 1.65 4.26
C GLY A 135 -15.13 3.01 4.65
N LEU A 136 -13.91 3.30 4.19
CA LEU A 136 -13.15 4.52 4.48
C LEU A 136 -12.82 5.26 3.18
N PHE A 137 -13.19 6.54 3.09
CA PHE A 137 -12.79 7.40 1.99
C PHE A 137 -11.87 8.49 2.53
N VAL A 138 -10.66 8.59 1.97
CA VAL A 138 -9.65 9.58 2.31
C VAL A 138 -9.37 10.39 1.05
N THR A 139 -9.66 11.69 1.08
CA THR A 139 -9.54 12.53 -0.11
C THR A 139 -8.99 13.91 0.14
N ALA A 140 -8.33 14.45 -0.89
CA ALA A 140 -7.99 15.85 -1.02
C ALA A 140 -8.95 16.62 -1.96
N ASP A 141 -10.10 16.03 -2.32
CA ASP A 141 -11.17 16.76 -3.00
C ASP A 141 -11.81 17.78 -2.07
N GLY A 142 -11.79 19.04 -2.50
CA GLY A 142 -12.35 20.14 -1.72
C GLY A 142 -13.87 20.14 -1.74
N GLN A 143 -14.49 20.02 -0.56
CA GLN A 143 -15.91 20.27 -0.35
C GLN A 143 -16.11 21.53 0.51
N THR A 144 -16.07 22.69 -0.14
CA THR A 144 -16.09 23.98 0.57
C THR A 144 -17.34 24.12 1.44
N LYS A 145 -17.16 24.50 2.71
CA LYS A 145 -18.23 24.66 3.71
C LYS A 145 -19.10 23.41 3.92
N ALA A 146 -18.57 22.22 3.66
CA ALA A 146 -19.32 20.96 3.71
C ALA A 146 -20.63 21.02 2.88
N ALA A 147 -20.60 21.76 1.77
CA ALA A 147 -21.74 21.91 0.87
C ALA A 147 -21.87 20.67 -0.04
N GLY A 148 -22.39 19.57 0.52
CA GLY A 148 -22.62 18.33 -0.18
C GLY A 148 -22.77 17.14 0.78
N GLU A 149 -22.89 15.95 0.22
CA GLU A 149 -22.96 14.73 1.03
C GLU A 149 -21.58 14.36 1.59
N VAL A 150 -21.54 13.75 2.78
CA VAL A 150 -20.29 13.32 3.44
C VAL A 150 -19.48 12.34 2.57
N LEU A 151 -20.17 11.56 1.72
CA LEU A 151 -19.57 10.56 0.83
C LEU A 151 -19.69 10.94 -0.66
N GLU A 152 -19.75 12.23 -0.97
CA GLU A 152 -19.66 12.72 -2.35
C GLU A 152 -18.30 12.34 -2.96
N ARG A 153 -18.33 11.56 -4.04
CA ARG A 153 -17.15 10.88 -4.61
C ARG A 153 -17.15 10.84 -6.13
N GLU A 154 -17.94 11.69 -6.78
CA GLU A 154 -18.12 11.63 -8.23
C GLU A 154 -16.82 11.87 -9.00
N ALA A 155 -15.98 12.80 -8.53
CA ALA A 155 -14.68 13.07 -9.16
C ALA A 155 -13.81 11.81 -9.19
N ALA A 156 -13.60 11.19 -8.02
CA ALA A 156 -12.85 9.95 -7.88
C ALA A 156 -13.44 8.80 -8.73
N GLN A 157 -14.77 8.68 -8.79
CA GLN A 157 -15.43 7.63 -9.59
C GLN A 157 -15.23 7.86 -11.10
N ARG A 158 -15.34 9.11 -11.57
CA ARG A 158 -15.13 9.46 -13.00
C ARG A 158 -13.72 9.14 -13.47
N GLU A 159 -12.70 9.43 -12.67
CA GLU A 159 -11.30 9.12 -13.01
C GLU A 159 -11.06 7.62 -13.19
N ILE A 160 -11.66 6.81 -12.32
CA ILE A 160 -11.56 5.35 -12.40
C ILE A 160 -12.28 4.81 -13.63
N GLU A 161 -13.46 5.34 -13.96
CA GLU A 161 -14.20 4.97 -15.17
C GLU A 161 -13.40 5.28 -16.45
N ILE A 162 -12.75 6.44 -16.51
CA ILE A 162 -11.87 6.81 -17.64
C ILE A 162 -10.72 5.81 -17.74
N CYS A 163 -10.06 5.49 -16.62
CA CYS A 163 -8.94 4.57 -16.59
C CYS A 163 -9.35 3.16 -17.04
N LEU A 164 -10.47 2.63 -16.53
CA LEU A 164 -11.00 1.32 -16.93
C LEU A 164 -11.29 1.23 -18.42
N ASN A 165 -11.89 2.27 -19.01
CA ASN A 165 -12.15 2.30 -20.45
C ASN A 165 -10.86 2.27 -21.29
N GLN A 166 -9.81 2.99 -20.86
CA GLN A 166 -8.52 3.00 -21.54
C GLN A 166 -7.82 1.63 -21.48
N ILE A 167 -7.87 0.97 -20.32
CA ILE A 167 -7.27 -0.37 -20.13
C ILE A 167 -8.02 -1.42 -20.94
N GLN A 168 -9.35 -1.34 -21.01
CA GLN A 168 -10.14 -2.25 -21.84
C GLN A 168 -9.71 -2.19 -23.30
N GLN A 169 -9.56 -0.98 -23.87
CA GLN A 169 -9.07 -0.81 -25.24
C GLN A 169 -7.66 -1.38 -25.45
N LEU A 170 -6.80 -1.29 -24.44
CA LEU A 170 -5.45 -1.85 -24.51
C LEU A 170 -5.47 -3.38 -24.49
N ALA A 171 -6.31 -3.98 -23.66
CA ALA A 171 -6.44 -5.44 -23.60
C ALA A 171 -7.13 -6.03 -24.83
N ASP A 172 -8.13 -5.34 -25.41
CA ASP A 172 -8.73 -5.77 -26.67
C ASP A 172 -7.66 -5.84 -27.78
N ALA A 173 -6.76 -4.86 -27.81
CA ALA A 173 -5.62 -4.86 -28.74
C ALA A 173 -4.60 -5.98 -28.41
N ALA A 174 -4.37 -6.29 -27.14
CA ALA A 174 -3.51 -7.39 -26.72
C ALA A 174 -4.09 -8.75 -27.13
N ALA A 175 -5.40 -8.95 -26.94
CA ALA A 175 -6.13 -10.15 -27.34
C ALA A 175 -6.06 -10.38 -28.86
N GLN A 176 -6.26 -9.33 -29.67
CA GLN A 176 -6.11 -9.39 -31.13
C GLN A 176 -4.69 -9.80 -31.56
N ALA A 177 -3.68 -9.45 -30.76
CA ALA A 177 -2.29 -9.83 -30.99
C ALA A 177 -1.93 -11.20 -30.39
N GLN A 178 -2.90 -11.94 -29.85
CA GLN A 178 -2.69 -13.21 -29.14
C GLN A 178 -1.71 -13.08 -27.95
N ALA A 179 -1.61 -11.89 -27.37
CA ALA A 179 -0.83 -11.64 -26.16
C ALA A 179 -1.61 -12.09 -24.92
N LEU A 180 -0.92 -12.16 -23.78
CA LEU A 180 -1.56 -12.46 -22.51
C LEU A 180 -2.63 -11.42 -22.16
N GLU A 181 -3.87 -11.88 -22.00
CA GLU A 181 -4.99 -11.06 -21.54
C GLU A 181 -4.85 -10.71 -20.05
N ALA A 182 -5.03 -9.44 -19.73
CA ALA A 182 -5.20 -8.98 -18.36
C ALA A 182 -6.60 -9.35 -17.84
N ASP A 183 -6.71 -9.71 -16.57
CA ASP A 183 -8.00 -10.03 -15.92
C ASP A 183 -8.78 -8.74 -15.60
N ILE A 184 -9.28 -8.09 -16.65
CA ILE A 184 -10.06 -6.86 -16.53
C ILE A 184 -11.46 -7.15 -15.99
N ALA A 185 -12.02 -8.33 -16.25
CA ALA A 185 -13.32 -8.72 -15.73
C ALA A 185 -13.33 -8.67 -14.19
N SER A 186 -12.31 -9.24 -13.52
CA SER A 186 -12.18 -9.13 -12.07
C SER A 186 -11.98 -7.70 -11.59
N GLN A 187 -11.26 -6.87 -12.35
CA GLN A 187 -11.06 -5.46 -12.01
C GLN A 187 -12.36 -4.66 -12.07
N ILE A 188 -13.15 -4.83 -13.14
CA ILE A 188 -14.46 -4.20 -13.30
C ILE A 188 -15.43 -4.67 -12.20
N ALA A 189 -15.43 -5.97 -11.88
CA ALA A 189 -16.26 -6.53 -10.81
C ALA A 189 -15.89 -5.92 -9.44
N MET A 190 -14.59 -5.85 -9.11
CA MET A 190 -14.13 -5.21 -7.87
C MET A 190 -14.57 -3.74 -7.81
N PHE A 191 -14.44 -3.00 -8.91
CA PHE A 191 -14.85 -1.61 -8.97
C PHE A 191 -16.35 -1.43 -8.73
N ASN A 192 -17.20 -2.14 -9.49
CA ASN A 192 -18.65 -1.99 -9.43
C ASN A 192 -19.25 -2.52 -8.12
N GLU A 193 -18.78 -3.67 -7.63
CA GLU A 193 -19.39 -4.32 -6.47
C GLU A 193 -18.82 -3.89 -5.11
N ARG A 194 -17.61 -3.32 -5.09
CA ARG A 194 -16.91 -2.97 -3.84
C ARG A 194 -16.54 -1.50 -3.79
N LEU A 195 -15.84 -0.97 -4.79
CA LEU A 195 -15.33 0.41 -4.70
C LEU A 195 -16.40 1.49 -4.85
N LYS A 196 -17.29 1.36 -5.85
CA LYS A 196 -18.43 2.27 -6.05
C LYS A 196 -19.32 2.37 -4.79
N PRO A 197 -19.83 1.26 -4.22
CA PRO A 197 -20.58 1.31 -2.96
C PRO A 197 -19.71 1.54 -1.72
N LEU A 198 -18.37 1.58 -1.85
CA LEU A 198 -17.38 1.62 -0.77
C LEU A 198 -17.51 0.46 0.22
N ASN A 199 -18.00 -0.72 -0.20
CA ASN A 199 -18.32 -1.83 0.69
C ASN A 199 -17.05 -2.50 1.26
N GLN A 200 -16.74 -2.18 2.52
CA GLN A 200 -15.54 -2.60 3.25
C GLN A 200 -14.24 -2.24 2.54
N MET A 201 -14.25 -1.12 1.80
CA MET A 201 -13.12 -0.64 1.03
C MET A 201 -12.48 0.57 1.69
N VAL A 202 -11.16 0.69 1.52
CA VAL A 202 -10.44 1.95 1.76
C VAL A 202 -10.11 2.55 0.39
N HIS A 203 -10.51 3.80 0.16
CA HIS A 203 -10.25 4.51 -1.08
C HIS A 203 -9.49 5.81 -0.79
N PHE A 204 -8.28 5.91 -1.32
CA PHE A 204 -7.46 7.12 -1.30
C PHE A 204 -7.58 7.83 -2.65
N HIS A 205 -7.94 9.11 -2.64
CA HIS A 205 -8.10 9.91 -3.86
C HIS A 205 -7.50 11.31 -3.69
N GLY A 206 -6.63 11.71 -4.61
CA GLY A 206 -6.08 13.05 -4.65
C GLY A 206 -6.11 13.60 -6.09
N PRO A 207 -6.84 14.70 -6.36
CA PRO A 207 -7.04 15.21 -7.73
C PRO A 207 -5.76 15.75 -8.38
N GLN A 208 -4.70 15.95 -7.59
CA GLN A 208 -3.37 16.36 -8.07
C GLN A 208 -2.29 15.30 -7.80
N GLY A 209 -2.69 14.11 -7.37
CA GLY A 209 -1.80 12.98 -7.09
C GLY A 209 -1.97 12.39 -5.70
N THR A 210 -1.39 11.20 -5.53
CA THR A 210 -1.27 10.49 -4.24
C THR A 210 0.12 9.87 -4.20
N ALA A 211 0.82 10.01 -3.07
CA ALA A 211 2.18 9.50 -2.89
C ALA A 211 2.24 8.55 -1.69
N PHE A 212 2.92 7.42 -1.88
CA PHE A 212 3.23 6.46 -0.82
C PHE A 212 4.76 6.36 -0.72
N THR A 213 5.32 6.74 0.42
CA THR A 213 6.77 6.78 0.66
C THR A 213 7.12 6.03 1.95
N SER A 214 8.32 5.45 2.00
CA SER A 214 8.85 4.76 3.18
C SER A 214 10.36 4.96 3.26
N GLY A 215 10.89 5.10 4.47
CA GLY A 215 12.34 5.16 4.71
C GLY A 215 13.03 3.81 4.61
N GLU A 216 12.27 2.71 4.66
CA GLU A 216 12.79 1.35 4.56
C GLU A 216 12.03 0.56 3.48
N HIS A 217 10.94 -0.12 3.86
CA HIS A 217 10.21 -1.03 2.96
C HIS A 217 8.82 -0.48 2.61
N LEU A 218 8.40 -0.72 1.37
CA LEU A 218 7.03 -0.53 0.90
C LEU A 218 6.55 -1.86 0.30
N GLN A 219 5.47 -2.43 0.85
CA GLN A 219 4.91 -3.71 0.42
C GLN A 219 3.46 -3.53 -0.04
N MET A 220 3.13 -4.09 -1.21
CA MET A 220 1.78 -4.18 -1.74
C MET A 220 1.43 -5.66 -1.93
N THR A 221 0.37 -6.15 -1.29
CA THR A 221 0.02 -7.58 -1.33
C THR A 221 -1.49 -7.75 -1.35
N ALA A 222 -1.96 -8.66 -2.19
CA ALA A 222 -3.36 -9.07 -2.27
C ALA A 222 -3.44 -10.57 -2.53
N SER A 223 -4.39 -11.26 -1.90
CA SER A 223 -4.61 -12.71 -2.11
C SER A 223 -5.22 -13.06 -3.47
N LYS A 224 -5.73 -12.05 -4.19
CA LYS A 224 -6.26 -12.20 -5.55
C LYS A 224 -5.36 -11.47 -6.53
N ASN A 225 -5.66 -10.20 -6.82
CA ASN A 225 -5.02 -9.44 -7.88
C ASN A 225 -4.47 -8.11 -7.34
N VAL A 226 -3.27 -7.74 -7.78
CA VAL A 226 -2.75 -6.37 -7.69
C VAL A 226 -2.77 -5.79 -9.11
N VAL A 227 -3.37 -4.61 -9.27
CA VAL A 227 -3.49 -3.96 -10.57
C VAL A 227 -2.90 -2.55 -10.48
N MET A 228 -2.03 -2.21 -11.43
CA MET A 228 -1.40 -0.90 -11.56
C MET A 228 -1.66 -0.36 -12.95
N ASN A 229 -2.36 0.77 -13.04
CA ASN A 229 -2.74 1.37 -14.32
C ASN A 229 -2.41 2.86 -14.33
N ALA A 230 -2.11 3.38 -15.51
CA ALA A 230 -1.90 4.79 -15.75
C ALA A 230 -2.48 5.17 -17.11
N GLY A 231 -3.15 6.33 -17.21
CA GLY A 231 -3.55 6.89 -18.50
C GLY A 231 -2.35 7.44 -19.30
N GLY A 232 -1.22 7.69 -18.64
CA GLY A 232 0.05 8.11 -19.22
C GLY A 232 1.10 7.00 -19.22
N SER A 233 2.25 7.24 -18.61
CA SER A 233 3.34 6.27 -18.49
C SER A 233 3.36 5.58 -17.12
N LEU A 234 3.71 4.30 -17.10
CA LEU A 234 4.07 3.56 -15.88
C LEU A 234 5.59 3.37 -15.86
N SER A 235 6.26 3.90 -14.84
CA SER A 235 7.71 3.79 -14.66
C SER A 235 8.02 2.98 -13.42
N MET A 236 8.80 1.91 -13.59
CA MET A 236 9.27 1.06 -12.50
C MET A 236 10.78 0.95 -12.60
N GLY A 237 11.49 1.16 -11.49
CA GLY A 237 12.95 1.14 -11.47
C GLY A 237 13.48 0.75 -10.09
N ALA A 238 14.63 0.07 -10.08
CA ALA A 238 15.38 -0.27 -8.88
C ALA A 238 16.86 0.01 -9.14
N MET A 239 17.55 0.56 -8.16
CA MET A 239 19.01 0.74 -8.22
C MET A 239 19.77 -0.58 -8.01
N GLY A 240 19.16 -1.48 -7.24
CA GLY A 240 19.64 -2.86 -7.10
C GLY A 240 18.99 -3.77 -8.12
N ASN A 241 18.46 -4.90 -7.65
CA ASN A 241 17.85 -5.90 -8.51
C ASN A 241 16.36 -5.64 -8.72
N MET A 242 15.87 -5.97 -9.91
CA MET A 242 14.44 -6.10 -10.19
C MET A 242 14.16 -7.55 -10.60
N THR A 243 13.15 -8.17 -9.98
CA THR A 243 12.75 -9.54 -10.25
C THR A 243 11.25 -9.60 -10.56
N LEU A 244 10.89 -10.33 -11.62
CA LEU A 244 9.52 -10.53 -12.06
C LEU A 244 9.26 -12.05 -12.09
N ASN A 245 8.51 -12.55 -11.12
CA ASN A 245 8.17 -13.97 -10.99
C ASN A 245 6.66 -14.15 -11.16
N ALA A 246 6.26 -15.15 -11.94
CA ALA A 246 4.86 -15.56 -12.09
C ALA A 246 4.75 -17.08 -12.00
N GLY A 247 3.68 -17.57 -11.36
CA GLY A 247 3.43 -19.01 -11.23
C GLY A 247 3.01 -19.69 -12.54
N GLU A 248 2.46 -18.94 -13.50
CA GLU A 248 1.99 -19.48 -14.77
C GLU A 248 2.65 -18.82 -15.98
N LYS A 249 2.51 -17.50 -16.14
CA LYS A 249 2.86 -16.81 -17.39
C LYS A 249 3.23 -15.34 -17.15
N ILE A 250 4.19 -14.86 -17.94
CA ILE A 250 4.55 -13.44 -18.04
C ILE A 250 4.28 -13.00 -19.49
N GLY A 251 3.51 -11.93 -19.66
CA GLY A 251 3.20 -11.34 -20.95
C GLY A 251 3.73 -9.92 -21.07
N LEU A 252 4.36 -9.60 -22.20
CA LEU A 252 4.82 -8.25 -22.54
C LEU A 252 4.24 -7.87 -23.89
N PHE A 253 3.51 -6.76 -23.94
CA PHE A 253 2.84 -6.30 -25.16
C PHE A 253 3.03 -4.79 -25.33
N ALA A 254 3.39 -4.37 -26.54
CA ALA A 254 3.44 -2.98 -26.95
C ALA A 254 2.60 -2.80 -28.22
N ARG A 255 1.59 -1.92 -28.17
CA ARG A 255 0.61 -1.77 -29.27
C ARG A 255 1.19 -1.05 -30.50
N THR A 256 1.78 0.12 -30.29
CA THR A 256 2.21 1.03 -31.38
C THR A 256 3.71 1.30 -31.36
N GLY A 257 4.33 1.25 -30.18
CA GLY A 257 5.76 1.46 -29.99
C GLY A 257 6.58 0.20 -30.16
N LYS A 258 7.90 0.35 -29.97
CA LYS A 258 8.85 -0.77 -29.94
C LYS A 258 8.90 -1.41 -28.55
N LEU A 259 8.97 -2.74 -28.50
CA LEU A 259 9.38 -3.47 -27.31
C LEU A 259 10.91 -3.58 -27.29
N ASN A 260 11.54 -3.01 -26.27
CA ASN A 260 12.99 -3.01 -26.11
C ASN A 260 13.41 -3.81 -24.88
N VAL A 261 14.33 -4.76 -25.06
CA VAL A 261 14.99 -5.50 -23.97
C VAL A 261 16.49 -5.35 -24.18
N ILE A 262 17.14 -4.57 -23.32
CA ILE A 262 18.54 -4.13 -23.49
C ILE A 262 19.27 -4.30 -22.16
N SER A 263 20.48 -4.86 -22.20
CA SER A 263 21.45 -4.82 -21.10
C SER A 263 22.61 -3.91 -21.51
N GLY A 264 23.02 -2.99 -20.62
CA GLY A 264 24.08 -2.03 -20.90
C GLY A 264 25.48 -2.64 -20.87
N GLU A 265 25.73 -3.54 -19.91
CA GLU A 265 27.06 -4.14 -19.68
C GLU A 265 26.98 -5.67 -19.57
N GLY A 266 25.98 -6.19 -18.85
CA GLY A 266 25.84 -7.62 -18.59
C GLY A 266 25.28 -8.42 -19.77
N PRO A 267 25.41 -9.77 -19.75
CA PRO A 267 24.84 -10.62 -20.78
C PRO A 267 23.31 -10.65 -20.71
N VAL A 268 22.67 -10.92 -21.85
CA VAL A 268 21.23 -11.22 -21.93
C VAL A 268 21.05 -12.71 -22.16
N GLN A 269 20.18 -13.36 -21.39
CA GLN A 269 19.85 -14.77 -21.53
C GLN A 269 18.36 -14.96 -21.71
N PHE A 270 17.98 -15.70 -22.75
CA PHE A 270 16.61 -16.18 -22.97
C PHE A 270 16.66 -17.70 -22.97
N GLN A 271 15.81 -18.34 -22.15
CA GLN A 271 15.79 -19.80 -22.01
C GLN A 271 14.36 -20.31 -21.86
N ALA A 272 14.07 -21.44 -22.51
CA ALA A 272 12.90 -22.25 -22.25
C ALA A 272 13.39 -23.62 -21.76
N GLN A 273 13.40 -23.84 -20.44
CA GLN A 273 14.06 -25.02 -19.84
C GLN A 273 13.39 -26.34 -20.24
N ASN A 274 12.06 -26.35 -20.23
CA ASN A 274 11.24 -27.54 -20.55
C ASN A 274 10.31 -27.30 -21.75
N GLY A 275 10.36 -26.10 -22.36
CA GLY A 275 9.43 -25.65 -23.39
C GLY A 275 10.11 -25.37 -24.72
N ALA A 276 9.30 -25.11 -25.74
CA ALA A 276 9.79 -24.60 -27.01
C ALA A 276 10.06 -23.10 -26.93
N MET A 277 11.07 -22.63 -27.67
CA MET A 277 11.30 -21.21 -27.92
C MET A 277 10.98 -20.91 -29.37
N SER A 278 10.18 -19.87 -29.62
CA SER A 278 9.84 -19.38 -30.96
C SER A 278 10.16 -17.90 -31.09
N LEU A 279 10.85 -17.52 -32.16
CA LEU A 279 11.08 -16.13 -32.55
C LEU A 279 10.60 -15.94 -33.98
N SER A 280 9.62 -15.04 -34.16
CA SER A 280 8.99 -14.77 -35.46
C SER A 280 8.85 -13.27 -35.67
N ALA A 281 9.06 -12.81 -36.91
CA ALA A 281 8.79 -11.45 -37.32
C ALA A 281 8.14 -11.47 -38.71
N GLN A 282 7.14 -10.61 -38.93
CA GLN A 282 6.50 -10.47 -40.25
C GLN A 282 7.46 -9.93 -41.31
N GLN A 283 8.43 -9.11 -40.89
CA GLN A 283 9.43 -8.52 -41.78
C GLN A 283 10.75 -9.30 -41.66
N LYS A 284 11.77 -8.68 -41.06
CA LYS A 284 13.12 -9.22 -40.97
C LYS A 284 13.45 -9.64 -39.55
N ILE A 285 14.10 -10.78 -39.40
CA ILE A 285 14.87 -11.13 -38.20
C ILE A 285 16.35 -10.87 -38.53
N SER A 286 17.05 -10.13 -37.66
CA SER A 286 18.49 -9.85 -37.80
C SER A 286 19.21 -10.32 -36.55
N LEU A 287 20.11 -11.29 -36.70
CA LEU A 287 21.01 -11.75 -35.65
C LEU A 287 22.42 -11.32 -36.04
N VAL A 288 23.06 -10.52 -35.20
CA VAL A 288 24.37 -9.93 -35.47
C VAL A 288 25.23 -10.05 -34.22
N SER A 289 26.43 -10.62 -34.38
CA SER A 289 27.48 -10.67 -33.37
C SER A 289 28.73 -10.03 -33.94
N THR A 290 29.45 -9.24 -33.14
CA THR A 290 30.78 -8.73 -33.48
C THR A 290 31.87 -9.77 -33.22
N GLY A 291 31.57 -10.80 -32.41
CA GLY A 291 32.39 -11.99 -32.22
C GLY A 291 31.75 -13.19 -32.91
N ASP A 292 31.73 -14.33 -32.21
CA ASP A 292 31.21 -15.58 -32.76
C ASP A 292 29.68 -15.66 -32.73
N MET A 293 29.11 -16.44 -33.68
CA MET A 293 27.72 -16.89 -33.66
C MET A 293 27.69 -18.41 -33.67
N LEU A 294 27.03 -19.01 -32.69
CA LEU A 294 26.87 -20.46 -32.57
C LEU A 294 25.41 -20.85 -32.73
N PHE A 295 25.13 -21.73 -33.68
CA PHE A 295 23.83 -22.39 -33.83
C PHE A 295 24.02 -23.89 -33.59
N ALA A 296 23.57 -24.37 -32.44
CA ALA A 296 23.74 -25.76 -32.02
C ALA A 296 22.39 -26.43 -31.78
N GLY A 297 22.23 -27.65 -32.31
CA GLY A 297 21.05 -28.49 -32.06
C GLY A 297 21.48 -29.95 -31.88
N LYS A 298 21.05 -30.59 -30.79
CA LYS A 298 21.43 -31.97 -30.47
C LYS A 298 20.93 -32.98 -31.50
N LYS A 299 19.72 -32.77 -32.03
CA LYS A 299 19.09 -33.67 -33.02
C LYS A 299 19.27 -33.17 -34.46
N LYS A 300 18.95 -31.90 -34.72
CA LYS A 300 18.89 -31.34 -36.06
C LYS A 300 19.03 -29.81 -36.04
N VAL A 301 19.69 -29.24 -37.04
CA VAL A 301 19.62 -27.81 -37.40
C VAL A 301 19.12 -27.71 -38.83
N THR A 302 18.13 -26.86 -39.10
CA THR A 302 17.57 -26.65 -40.45
C THR A 302 17.48 -25.16 -40.76
N LEU A 303 17.99 -24.77 -41.92
CA LEU A 303 17.83 -23.44 -42.50
C LEU A 303 17.05 -23.59 -43.79
N ILE A 304 15.98 -22.81 -43.98
CA ILE A 304 15.10 -22.90 -45.17
C ILE A 304 14.89 -21.49 -45.72
N GLY A 305 14.97 -21.32 -47.03
CA GLY A 305 14.69 -20.06 -47.71
C GLY A 305 14.32 -20.26 -49.18
N GLY A 306 13.18 -19.70 -49.60
CA GLY A 306 12.76 -19.69 -51.01
C GLY A 306 12.69 -21.07 -51.69
N GLY A 307 12.36 -22.12 -50.92
CA GLY A 307 12.34 -23.52 -51.41
C GLY A 307 13.70 -24.23 -51.39
N SER A 308 14.79 -23.55 -51.04
CA SER A 308 16.11 -24.16 -50.78
C SER A 308 16.30 -24.41 -49.29
N TYR A 309 17.16 -25.36 -48.92
CA TYR A 309 17.45 -25.67 -47.52
C TYR A 309 18.88 -26.16 -47.26
N LEU A 310 19.30 -26.01 -46.01
CA LEU A 310 20.48 -26.64 -45.41
C LEU A 310 20.04 -27.39 -44.15
N LYS A 311 20.37 -28.66 -44.04
CA LYS A 311 20.01 -29.54 -42.94
C LYS A 311 21.27 -30.23 -42.40
N ILE A 312 21.47 -30.14 -41.09
CA ILE A 312 22.55 -30.79 -40.35
C ILE A 312 21.91 -31.77 -39.37
N GLU A 313 22.17 -33.06 -39.54
CA GLU A 313 21.56 -34.14 -38.73
C GLU A 313 22.42 -35.41 -38.77
N GLN A 314 22.59 -36.12 -37.65
CA GLN A 314 23.21 -37.47 -37.60
C GLN A 314 24.57 -37.57 -38.32
N GLY A 315 25.44 -36.56 -38.17
CA GLY A 315 26.75 -36.53 -38.85
C GLY A 315 26.69 -36.27 -40.35
N LYS A 316 25.52 -35.98 -40.91
CA LYS A 316 25.28 -35.63 -42.32
C LYS A 316 24.99 -34.14 -42.46
N ILE A 317 25.53 -33.56 -43.53
CA ILE A 317 25.13 -32.26 -44.05
C ILE A 317 24.38 -32.51 -45.37
N GLU A 318 23.15 -32.03 -45.45
CA GLU A 318 22.29 -32.12 -46.63
C GLU A 318 21.87 -30.72 -47.06
N TYR A 319 22.10 -30.36 -48.32
CA TYR A 319 21.64 -29.11 -48.91
C TYR A 319 20.89 -29.42 -50.21
N GLY A 320 19.73 -28.79 -50.39
CA GLY A 320 18.88 -29.00 -51.56
C GLY A 320 18.36 -27.68 -52.12
N THR A 321 18.29 -27.60 -53.45
CA THR A 321 17.70 -26.49 -54.19
C THR A 321 17.03 -27.00 -55.46
N THR A 322 15.97 -26.34 -55.92
CA THR A 322 15.25 -26.67 -57.17
C THR A 322 15.82 -25.95 -58.39
N ALA A 323 16.71 -24.97 -58.16
CA ALA A 323 17.32 -24.17 -59.20
C ALA A 323 18.86 -24.36 -59.17
N THR A 324 19.62 -23.28 -59.21
CA THR A 324 21.07 -23.32 -59.32
C THR A 324 21.75 -23.36 -57.95
N TYR A 325 22.63 -24.35 -57.74
CA TYR A 325 23.63 -24.31 -56.66
C TYR A 325 24.92 -23.68 -57.17
N LEU A 326 25.25 -22.46 -56.70
CA LEU A 326 26.44 -21.74 -57.11
C LEU A 326 27.45 -21.64 -55.96
N ARG A 327 28.61 -22.29 -56.14
CA ARG A 327 29.74 -22.20 -55.20
C ARG A 327 30.85 -21.35 -55.81
N LYS A 328 31.07 -20.14 -55.25
CA LYS A 328 32.17 -19.24 -55.64
C LYS A 328 33.31 -19.35 -54.62
N VAL A 329 34.36 -20.09 -54.94
CA VAL A 329 35.54 -20.27 -54.07
C VAL A 329 36.83 -20.26 -54.90
N GLU A 330 37.92 -19.75 -54.32
CA GLU A 330 39.25 -19.81 -54.95
C GLU A 330 39.83 -21.25 -54.90
N ARG A 331 39.61 -21.97 -53.79
CA ARG A 331 40.06 -23.36 -53.60
C ARG A 331 39.01 -24.17 -52.84
N THR A 332 38.95 -25.45 -53.15
CA THR A 332 38.22 -26.45 -52.35
C THR A 332 39.23 -27.42 -51.77
N PHE A 333 39.21 -27.62 -50.45
CA PHE A 333 40.04 -28.59 -49.75
C PHE A 333 39.15 -29.71 -49.21
N VAL A 334 39.52 -30.95 -49.49
CA VAL A 334 38.85 -32.15 -48.95
C VAL A 334 39.80 -32.75 -47.92
N ALA A 335 39.51 -32.54 -46.64
CA ALA A 335 40.30 -33.05 -45.52
C ALA A 335 39.82 -34.44 -45.07
N GLY A 336 40.63 -35.13 -44.28
CA GLY A 336 40.19 -36.31 -43.52
C GLY A 336 39.12 -35.97 -42.49
N SER A 337 38.42 -36.98 -41.97
CA SER A 337 37.36 -36.79 -40.98
C SER A 337 37.87 -36.08 -39.71
N ALA A 338 37.12 -35.09 -39.24
CA ALA A 338 37.33 -34.45 -37.95
C ALA A 338 36.01 -34.41 -37.18
N SER A 339 36.06 -34.66 -35.88
CA SER A 339 34.91 -34.47 -34.98
C SER A 339 35.17 -33.29 -34.06
N GLN A 340 34.19 -32.40 -33.91
CA GLN A 340 34.18 -31.42 -32.82
C GLN A 340 33.13 -31.83 -31.78
N PRO A 341 33.51 -32.00 -30.51
CA PRO A 341 32.54 -32.22 -29.45
C PRO A 341 31.73 -30.95 -29.22
N LEU A 342 30.40 -31.05 -29.35
CA LEU A 342 29.47 -30.00 -28.95
C LEU A 342 29.18 -30.16 -27.46
N THR A 343 29.73 -29.27 -26.64
CA THR A 343 29.38 -29.20 -25.22
C THR A 343 28.12 -28.37 -25.07
N PHE A 344 27.00 -29.02 -24.76
CA PHE A 344 25.78 -28.32 -24.37
C PHE A 344 25.90 -27.95 -22.88
N PRO A 345 25.59 -26.71 -22.48
CA PRO A 345 25.47 -26.36 -21.07
C PRO A 345 24.44 -27.28 -20.41
N GLU A 346 24.74 -27.80 -19.22
CA GLU A 346 23.75 -28.53 -18.43
C GLU A 346 22.64 -27.54 -18.04
N ILE A 347 21.45 -27.74 -18.60
CA ILE A 347 20.27 -26.88 -18.34
C ILE A 347 19.65 -27.21 -16.96
N HIS A 348 20.20 -28.21 -16.26
CA HIS A 348 19.86 -28.52 -14.88
C HIS A 348 21.16 -28.79 -14.10
N PRO A 349 21.50 -28.05 -13.04
CA PRO A 349 22.26 -28.66 -11.97
C PRO A 349 21.42 -29.83 -11.46
N VAL A 350 22.00 -31.02 -11.34
CA VAL A 350 21.40 -32.09 -10.55
C VAL A 350 21.10 -31.46 -9.19
N ILE A 351 19.81 -31.31 -8.83
CA ILE A 351 19.43 -31.10 -7.45
C ILE A 351 19.89 -32.39 -6.77
N GLN A 352 21.13 -32.42 -6.29
CA GLN A 352 21.53 -33.40 -5.31
C GLN A 352 20.62 -33.09 -4.14
N SER A 353 19.56 -33.89 -4.00
CA SER A 353 18.74 -33.97 -2.81
C SER A 353 19.58 -34.52 -1.67
N THR A 354 20.68 -33.85 -1.35
CA THR A 354 21.33 -33.98 -0.06
C THR A 354 20.38 -33.36 0.96
N ILE A 355 19.49 -34.22 1.45
CA ILE A 355 18.74 -34.01 2.68
C ILE A 355 19.76 -33.51 3.71
N CYS A 356 19.56 -32.31 4.23
CA CYS A 356 20.37 -31.78 5.31
C CYS A 356 20.12 -32.67 6.54
N ILE A 357 20.99 -33.65 6.79
CA ILE A 357 20.88 -34.56 7.93
C ILE A 357 20.74 -33.81 9.27
N PRO A 358 21.47 -32.70 9.53
CA PRO A 358 21.24 -31.89 10.74
C PRO A 358 19.86 -31.24 10.79
N CYS A 359 19.30 -30.85 9.65
CA CYS A 359 17.97 -30.24 9.56
C CYS A 359 16.88 -31.29 9.78
N LEU A 360 17.07 -32.50 9.25
CA LEU A 360 16.20 -33.66 9.49
C LEU A 360 16.19 -34.03 10.98
N LEU A 361 17.35 -34.06 11.63
CA LEU A 361 17.47 -34.33 13.06
C LEU A 361 16.79 -33.25 13.91
N LYS A 362 16.91 -31.96 13.51
CA LYS A 362 16.20 -30.86 14.18
C LYS A 362 14.68 -30.93 14.01
N ALA A 363 14.18 -31.27 12.82
CA ALA A 363 12.75 -31.43 12.56
C ALA A 363 12.15 -32.61 13.35
N ILE A 364 12.87 -33.74 13.44
CA ILE A 364 12.47 -34.88 14.27
C ILE A 364 12.44 -34.49 15.76
N GLN A 365 13.40 -33.69 16.23
CA GLN A 365 13.40 -33.18 17.60
C GLN A 365 12.29 -32.16 17.87
N ALA A 366 11.88 -31.40 16.86
CA ALA A 366 10.82 -30.38 16.96
C ALA A 366 9.40 -30.93 16.73
N ASN A 367 9.27 -32.20 16.31
CA ASN A 367 8.00 -32.84 15.95
C ASN A 367 7.26 -32.14 14.78
N ASP A 368 8.02 -31.57 13.85
CA ASP A 368 7.49 -30.88 12.66
C ASP A 368 7.25 -31.86 11.50
N ALA A 369 6.24 -31.58 10.67
CA ALA A 369 5.94 -32.36 9.48
C ALA A 369 6.98 -32.11 8.37
N ILE A 370 7.58 -33.18 7.84
CA ILE A 370 8.51 -33.15 6.70
C ILE A 370 7.67 -33.14 5.42
N ILE A 371 7.70 -32.04 4.66
CA ILE A 371 7.14 -32.00 3.30
C ILE A 371 8.28 -32.24 2.32
N GLU A 372 8.22 -33.35 1.58
CA GLU A 372 9.07 -33.57 0.40
C GLU A 372 8.62 -32.60 -0.70
N GLY A 373 9.50 -31.68 -1.09
CA GLY A 373 9.32 -30.87 -2.29
C GLY A 373 9.61 -31.72 -3.53
N LEU A 374 8.58 -31.96 -4.34
CA LEU A 374 8.70 -32.45 -5.71
C LEU A 374 9.11 -31.33 -6.66
#